data_AF-A0AAW7SWK2-F1
#
_entry.id   AF-A0AAW7SWK2-F1
#
_cell.length_a   1.000
_cell.length_b   1.000
_cell.length_c   1.000
_cell.angle_alpha   90.00
_cell.angle_beta   90.00
_cell.angle_gamma   90.00
#
_symmetry.space_group_name_H-M   'P 1'
#
loop_
_entity.id
_entity.type
_entity.pdbx_description
1 polymer ?
#
loop_
_entity_poly.entity_id
_entity_poly.type
_entity_poly.pdbx_seq_one_letter_code
_entity_poly.pdbx_strand_id
1 'polypeptide(L)'
;MGWGFRKSVKIAPGIRVNFSKSGISTSIGGKGFTYNTRGRVTTSIPGTGMRYTHSLKDAKRTSSPVSAVIAGSRNLGSDGFERLSKREQATRDFVVMVKTRTTTALVNYFFSHGVYVQTEDLSEAVTLEDHQDFLESLSREFETTTNAIRLAVDIGSISLAEKEKAMRAVYEIERKCAEHQGSTRELSDAASALLAAVRSYPVAPSFVGPFVTGLFGAFLTSVVNIIAGLVVTAVAFLYGGGKTFGYFRERDAAVARIEEQNRHFDSLLVVEVTPRPTLRPIRDTVKPKAIAFAAAVFAATLAACAVHLSAPQRPAADSAASSAQPTTGGADRPAAADNGTLPANKFAWMVGKPPYEVVNDRRFKAVFRGVTRESWKKVSDRLMVAGQSGITVEDGFLVGEGCKAHQCGSEKAAFAINESTGKGVLMMMETPGDTPVFTTYGAVNQPVEQTPLANWKQQQIDESPSSVHPSPAQGSATAAFSPTYPTSFNCSQARSDAERLICSDPILAAADVELAATYTKAKAAVTDQAAFRERTRAQWNYRERACHDRECLARWYADQKNVLDEIAETGVVGP
;
A
#
# COMPACT_ATOMS: atom_id res chain seq x y z
N MET A 1 -6.49 -48.47 -9.21
CA MET A 1 -7.84 -48.62 -9.77
C MET A 1 -8.61 -49.63 -8.93
N GLY A 2 -9.27 -49.18 -7.86
CA GLY A 2 -10.05 -50.06 -6.97
C GLY A 2 -11.55 -49.83 -7.17
N TRP A 3 -12.33 -50.91 -7.32
CA TRP A 3 -13.77 -50.84 -7.55
C TRP A 3 -14.48 -50.17 -6.36
N GLY A 4 -15.37 -49.21 -6.64
CA GLY A 4 -16.12 -48.47 -5.63
C GLY A 4 -17.53 -49.05 -5.43
N PHE A 5 -17.89 -49.40 -4.20
CA PHE A 5 -19.26 -49.79 -3.84
C PHE A 5 -20.05 -48.61 -3.27
N ARG A 6 -21.18 -48.30 -3.91
CA ARG A 6 -22.19 -47.36 -3.42
C ARG A 6 -23.59 -47.91 -3.70
N LYS A 7 -24.42 -48.05 -2.68
CA LYS A 7 -25.83 -48.45 -2.81
C LYS A 7 -26.73 -47.50 -2.02
N SER A 8 -27.83 -47.05 -2.63
CA SER A 8 -28.81 -46.16 -1.98
C SER A 8 -30.17 -46.84 -1.97
N VAL A 9 -30.80 -46.96 -0.81
CA VAL A 9 -32.11 -47.60 -0.62
C VAL A 9 -33.10 -46.56 -0.09
N LYS A 10 -34.27 -46.47 -0.72
CA LYS A 10 -35.36 -45.59 -0.29
C LYS A 10 -36.21 -46.35 0.73
N ILE A 11 -36.33 -45.80 1.94
CA ILE A 11 -37.04 -46.47 3.04
C ILE A 11 -38.42 -45.85 3.26
N ALA A 12 -38.56 -44.52 3.05
CA ALA A 12 -39.82 -43.80 3.09
C ALA A 12 -39.80 -42.59 2.14
N PRO A 13 -40.95 -41.96 1.81
CA PRO A 13 -40.98 -40.70 1.04
C PRO A 13 -40.12 -39.63 1.74
N GLY A 14 -39.10 -39.14 1.04
CA GLY A 14 -38.17 -38.13 1.58
C GLY A 14 -37.03 -38.69 2.45
N ILE A 15 -36.93 -40.00 2.69
CA ILE A 15 -35.84 -40.59 3.50
C ILE A 15 -35.13 -41.70 2.71
N ARG A 16 -33.82 -41.51 2.50
CA ARG A 16 -32.95 -42.43 1.77
C ARG A 16 -31.73 -42.78 2.60
N VAL A 17 -31.38 -44.06 2.65
CA VAL A 17 -30.16 -44.52 3.34
C VAL A 17 -29.13 -44.92 2.29
N ASN A 18 -27.94 -44.34 2.40
CA ASN A 18 -26.83 -44.53 1.48
C ASN A 18 -25.73 -45.32 2.18
N PHE A 19 -25.33 -46.42 1.55
CA PHE A 19 -24.25 -47.31 1.96
C PHE A 19 -23.05 -47.09 1.02
N SER A 20 -21.90 -46.76 1.58
CA SER A 20 -20.65 -46.57 0.84
C SER A 20 -19.46 -47.08 1.65
N LYS A 21 -18.27 -47.19 1.04
CA LYS A 21 -17.02 -47.59 1.71
C LYS A 21 -16.70 -46.74 2.96
N SER A 22 -17.11 -45.48 2.98
CA SER A 22 -16.97 -44.54 4.11
C SER A 22 -18.04 -44.68 5.21
N GLY A 23 -18.89 -45.71 5.15
CA GLY A 23 -19.94 -46.00 6.14
C GLY A 23 -21.36 -45.68 5.66
N ILE A 24 -22.32 -45.74 6.58
CA ILE A 24 -23.75 -45.51 6.32
C ILE A 24 -24.10 -44.03 6.54
N SER A 25 -24.87 -43.43 5.63
CA SER A 25 -25.43 -42.09 5.82
C SER A 25 -26.88 -42.02 5.40
N THR A 26 -27.71 -41.37 6.21
CA THR A 26 -29.11 -41.12 5.90
C THR A 26 -29.28 -39.72 5.32
N SER A 27 -30.07 -39.60 4.26
CA SER A 27 -30.50 -38.34 3.65
C SER A 27 -31.98 -38.15 3.90
N ILE A 28 -32.32 -36.99 4.46
CA ILE A 28 -33.65 -36.59 4.86
C ILE A 28 -34.00 -35.33 4.08
N GLY A 29 -35.03 -35.40 3.24
CA GLY A 29 -35.55 -34.28 2.45
C GLY A 29 -35.98 -34.65 1.02
N GLY A 30 -36.71 -33.72 0.39
CA GLY A 30 -37.37 -33.85 -0.91
C GLY A 30 -37.00 -32.74 -1.88
N LYS A 31 -37.77 -32.58 -2.97
CA LYS A 31 -37.59 -31.49 -3.94
C LYS A 31 -37.65 -30.15 -3.18
N GLY A 32 -36.63 -29.31 -3.32
CA GLY A 32 -36.54 -28.04 -2.58
C GLY A 32 -35.40 -28.02 -1.57
N PHE A 33 -35.28 -29.08 -0.77
CA PHE A 33 -34.36 -29.12 0.36
C PHE A 33 -34.02 -30.57 0.72
N THR A 34 -32.74 -30.90 0.70
CA THR A 34 -32.23 -32.21 1.10
C THR A 34 -31.07 -32.06 2.06
N TYR A 35 -31.18 -32.69 3.23
CA TYR A 35 -30.16 -32.74 4.25
C TYR A 35 -29.57 -34.14 4.34
N ASN A 36 -28.25 -34.27 4.35
CA ASN A 36 -27.55 -35.52 4.62
C ASN A 36 -26.92 -35.46 6.01
N THR A 37 -27.06 -36.52 6.78
CA THR A 37 -26.43 -36.69 8.10
C THR A 37 -24.90 -36.52 8.11
N ARG A 38 -24.24 -36.60 6.96
CA ARG A 38 -22.82 -36.22 6.81
C ARG A 38 -22.56 -34.71 6.68
N GLY A 39 -23.57 -33.87 6.88
CA GLY A 39 -23.46 -32.41 6.91
C GLY A 39 -23.60 -31.74 5.54
N ARG A 40 -24.06 -32.42 4.50
CA ARG A 40 -24.31 -31.79 3.19
C ARG A 40 -25.77 -31.33 3.11
N VAL A 41 -25.97 -30.04 2.91
CA VAL A 41 -27.29 -29.42 2.67
C VAL A 41 -27.35 -29.05 1.19
N THR A 42 -28.41 -29.47 0.52
CA THR A 42 -28.72 -29.03 -0.85
C THR A 42 -30.06 -28.33 -0.83
N THR A 43 -30.07 -27.06 -1.20
CA THR A 43 -31.29 -26.28 -1.44
C THR A 43 -31.46 -26.07 -2.94
N SER A 44 -32.68 -26.15 -3.45
CA SER A 44 -32.94 -26.00 -4.88
C SER A 44 -34.29 -25.37 -5.08
N ILE A 45 -34.42 -24.46 -6.03
CA ILE A 45 -35.71 -23.86 -6.34
C ILE A 45 -36.44 -24.81 -7.31
N PRO A 46 -37.63 -25.34 -6.95
CA PRO A 46 -38.33 -26.29 -7.81
C PRO A 46 -38.72 -25.66 -9.15
N GLY A 47 -38.47 -26.36 -10.26
CA GLY A 47 -38.87 -25.90 -11.61
C GLY A 47 -37.88 -24.99 -12.32
N THR A 48 -36.86 -24.46 -11.63
CA THR A 48 -35.88 -23.52 -12.24
C THR A 48 -34.53 -24.16 -12.58
N GLY A 49 -34.29 -25.41 -12.16
CA GLY A 49 -33.02 -26.11 -12.35
C GLY A 49 -31.87 -25.59 -11.46
N MET A 50 -32.09 -24.52 -10.70
CA MET A 50 -31.08 -23.93 -9.83
C MET A 50 -30.98 -24.69 -8.50
N ARG A 51 -29.78 -25.21 -8.21
CA ARG A 51 -29.45 -25.90 -6.96
C ARG A 51 -28.18 -25.32 -6.34
N TYR A 52 -28.22 -25.09 -5.03
CA TYR A 52 -27.09 -24.67 -4.22
C TYR A 52 -26.78 -25.78 -3.22
N THR A 53 -25.53 -26.24 -3.17
CA THR A 53 -25.10 -27.30 -2.25
C THR A 53 -23.98 -26.78 -1.38
N HIS A 54 -24.16 -26.87 -0.07
CA HIS A 54 -23.22 -26.40 0.94
C HIS A 54 -22.90 -27.54 1.91
N SER A 55 -21.61 -27.76 2.20
CA SER A 55 -21.18 -28.70 3.24
C SER A 55 -20.98 -27.94 4.55
N LEU A 56 -21.79 -28.26 5.56
CA LEU A 56 -21.72 -27.72 6.91
C LEU A 56 -20.52 -28.24 7.72
N LYS A 57 -19.49 -28.81 7.07
CA LYS A 57 -18.33 -29.41 7.74
C LYS A 57 -17.11 -28.50 7.85
N ASP A 58 -17.19 -27.23 7.43
CA ASP A 58 -16.11 -26.25 7.63
C ASP A 58 -16.18 -25.49 8.96
N ALA A 59 -17.10 -25.85 9.85
CA ALA A 59 -17.09 -25.43 11.24
C ALA A 59 -16.91 -26.66 12.13
N LYS A 60 -15.67 -27.15 12.23
CA LYS A 60 -15.34 -28.10 13.31
C LYS A 60 -15.43 -27.31 14.62
N ARG A 61 -16.54 -27.48 15.32
CA ARG A 61 -16.72 -27.10 16.74
C ARG A 61 -15.46 -27.54 17.50
N THR A 62 -14.64 -26.59 17.90
CA THR A 62 -13.54 -26.83 18.83
C THR A 62 -14.08 -26.66 20.24
N SER A 63 -14.32 -27.78 20.92
CA SER A 63 -14.69 -27.83 22.33
C SER A 63 -13.47 -27.77 23.26
N SER A 64 -12.32 -27.24 22.79
CA SER A 64 -11.14 -27.07 23.64
C SER A 64 -10.91 -25.58 23.95
N PRO A 65 -10.75 -25.19 25.22
CA PRO A 65 -10.47 -23.81 25.63
C PRO A 65 -9.18 -23.27 24.99
N VAL A 66 -8.23 -24.15 24.67
CA VAL A 66 -6.97 -23.83 23.99
C VAL A 66 -7.23 -23.25 22.59
N SER A 67 -8.10 -23.89 21.80
CA SER A 67 -8.45 -23.41 20.46
C SER A 67 -9.23 -22.09 20.46
N ALA A 68 -9.95 -21.79 21.54
CA ALA A 68 -10.64 -20.51 21.70
C ALA A 68 -9.67 -19.34 21.92
N VAL A 69 -8.57 -19.58 22.64
CA VAL A 69 -7.47 -18.60 22.82
C VAL A 69 -6.78 -18.32 21.48
N ILE A 70 -6.60 -19.37 20.67
CA ILE A 70 -5.98 -19.27 19.34
C ILE A 70 -6.92 -18.59 18.33
N ALA A 71 -8.21 -18.88 18.34
CA ALA A 71 -9.20 -18.26 17.46
C ALA A 71 -9.38 -16.75 17.76
N GLY A 72 -9.27 -16.34 19.03
CA GLY A 72 -9.22 -14.93 19.43
C GLY A 72 -7.99 -14.18 18.90
N SER A 73 -6.95 -14.89 18.45
CA SER A 73 -5.72 -14.30 17.90
C SER A 73 -5.86 -13.78 16.46
N ARG A 74 -6.95 -14.06 15.75
CA ARG A 74 -7.10 -13.69 14.32
C ARG A 74 -7.86 -12.39 14.06
N ASN A 75 -8.47 -11.78 15.09
CA ASN A 75 -9.40 -10.65 14.91
C ASN A 75 -8.97 -9.34 15.58
N LEU A 76 -7.73 -9.20 16.08
CA LEU A 76 -7.19 -7.87 16.37
C LEU A 76 -6.50 -7.33 15.12
N GLY A 77 -7.33 -6.92 14.16
CA GLY A 77 -6.97 -5.78 13.35
C GLY A 77 -6.63 -4.64 14.30
N SER A 78 -5.50 -4.00 14.04
CA SER A 78 -5.28 -2.70 14.62
C SER A 78 -6.39 -1.80 14.12
N ASP A 79 -7.19 -1.30 15.07
CA ASP A 79 -8.19 -0.28 14.87
C ASP A 79 -7.70 0.99 15.56
N GLY A 80 -7.54 2.03 14.73
CA GLY A 80 -7.96 3.40 14.94
C GLY A 80 -7.29 4.17 16.06
N PHE A 81 -6.79 5.36 15.75
CA PHE A 81 -6.56 6.43 16.73
C PHE A 81 -7.91 6.91 17.34
N GLU A 82 -8.66 6.04 18.00
CA GLU A 82 -9.36 6.46 19.20
C GLU A 82 -8.27 6.72 20.24
N ARG A 83 -8.27 7.91 20.84
CA ARG A 83 -7.48 8.15 22.04
C ARG A 83 -8.04 7.26 23.14
N LEU A 84 -7.61 6.00 23.16
CA LEU A 84 -7.86 5.06 24.23
C LEU A 84 -7.59 5.80 25.53
N SER A 85 -8.53 5.71 26.46
CA SER A 85 -8.28 6.19 27.80
C SER A 85 -7.00 5.54 28.31
N LYS A 86 -6.22 6.26 29.14
CA LYS A 86 -4.99 5.71 29.75
C LYS A 86 -5.23 4.34 30.43
N ARG A 87 -6.48 4.08 30.85
CA ARG A 87 -6.93 2.82 31.46
C ARG A 87 -7.10 1.71 30.43
N GLU A 88 -7.67 1.99 29.25
CA GLU A 88 -7.80 1.03 28.16
C GLU A 88 -6.44 0.69 27.57
N GLN A 89 -5.56 1.69 27.38
CA GLN A 89 -4.19 1.43 26.94
C GLN A 89 -3.43 0.54 27.94
N ALA A 90 -3.48 0.85 29.24
CA ALA A 90 -2.87 0.02 30.28
C ALA A 90 -3.49 -1.38 30.41
N THR A 91 -4.72 -1.58 29.91
CA THR A 91 -5.39 -2.88 29.87
C THR A 91 -4.95 -3.66 28.63
N ARG A 92 -4.84 -3.01 27.46
CA ARG A 92 -4.26 -3.60 26.24
C ARG A 92 -2.80 -3.98 26.45
N ASP A 93 -1.98 -3.10 27.01
CA ASP A 93 -0.56 -3.35 27.29
C ASP A 93 -0.39 -4.54 28.22
N PHE A 94 -1.28 -4.68 29.22
CA PHE A 94 -1.30 -5.83 30.12
C PHE A 94 -1.63 -7.14 29.38
N VAL A 95 -2.66 -7.14 28.52
CA VAL A 95 -3.03 -8.33 27.72
C VAL A 95 -1.88 -8.74 26.80
N VAL A 96 -1.25 -7.78 26.13
CA VAL A 96 -0.08 -8.02 25.28
C VAL A 96 1.05 -8.61 26.11
N MET A 97 1.35 -8.05 27.28
CA MET A 97 2.40 -8.57 28.16
C MET A 97 2.15 -10.02 28.58
N VAL A 98 0.93 -10.35 29.04
CA VAL A 98 0.57 -11.72 29.44
C VAL A 98 0.70 -12.68 28.26
N LYS A 99 0.19 -12.30 27.08
CA LYS A 99 0.27 -13.12 25.86
C LYS A 99 1.72 -13.34 25.42
N THR A 100 2.52 -12.28 25.31
CA THR A 100 3.90 -12.36 24.85
C THR A 100 4.75 -13.22 25.80
N ARG A 101 4.63 -13.03 27.12
CA ARG A 101 5.41 -13.81 28.08
C ARG A 101 5.05 -15.29 28.08
N THR A 102 3.76 -15.62 28.05
CA THR A 102 3.30 -17.01 28.00
C THR A 102 3.69 -17.72 26.70
N THR A 103 3.51 -17.06 25.55
CA THR A 103 3.90 -17.61 24.25
C THR A 103 5.41 -17.78 24.13
N THR A 104 6.21 -16.81 24.56
CA THR A 104 7.68 -16.94 24.58
C THR A 104 8.15 -18.12 25.43
N ALA A 105 7.55 -18.32 26.61
CA ALA A 105 7.90 -19.45 27.47
C ALA A 105 7.63 -20.80 26.78
N LEU A 106 6.47 -20.92 26.11
CA LEU A 106 6.10 -22.12 25.37
C LEU A 106 6.95 -22.36 24.13
N VAL A 107 7.23 -21.31 23.36
CA VAL A 107 8.13 -21.39 22.21
C VAL A 107 9.49 -21.90 22.67
N ASN A 108 10.09 -21.31 23.71
CA ASN A 108 11.36 -21.77 24.27
C ASN A 108 11.32 -23.24 24.73
N TYR A 109 10.21 -23.67 25.33
CA TYR A 109 9.98 -25.07 25.68
C TYR A 109 10.01 -25.97 24.43
N PHE A 110 9.24 -25.65 23.38
CA PHE A 110 9.22 -26.45 22.14
C PHE A 110 10.58 -26.48 21.44
N PHE A 111 11.26 -25.33 21.36
CA PHE A 111 12.62 -25.26 20.82
C PHE A 111 13.58 -26.20 21.55
N SER A 112 13.51 -26.24 22.89
CA SER A 112 14.34 -27.14 23.69
C SER A 112 14.09 -28.64 23.43
N HIS A 113 12.92 -29.00 22.88
CA HIS A 113 12.57 -30.36 22.47
C HIS A 113 12.84 -30.65 20.99
N GLY A 114 13.48 -29.73 20.27
CA GLY A 114 13.74 -29.91 18.84
C GLY A 114 12.52 -29.59 17.95
N VAL A 115 11.48 -28.95 18.49
CA VAL A 115 10.30 -28.55 17.72
C VAL A 115 10.47 -27.10 17.25
N TYR A 116 10.57 -26.90 15.94
CA TYR A 116 10.65 -25.55 15.37
C TYR A 116 9.25 -24.98 15.16
N VAL A 117 8.95 -23.91 15.90
CA VAL A 117 7.64 -23.25 15.88
C VAL A 117 7.77 -21.75 16.11
N GLN A 118 7.05 -20.95 15.32
CA GLN A 118 6.88 -19.51 15.54
C GLN A 118 5.60 -19.21 16.32
N THR A 119 5.47 -17.98 16.82
CA THR A 119 4.34 -17.56 17.67
C THR A 119 2.98 -17.73 17.00
N GLU A 120 2.92 -17.67 15.67
CA GLU A 120 1.71 -17.77 14.86
C GLU A 120 1.21 -19.22 14.74
N ASP A 121 2.13 -20.17 14.71
CA ASP A 121 1.86 -21.60 14.52
C ASP A 121 1.89 -22.40 15.83
N LEU A 122 2.07 -21.73 16.97
CA LEU A 122 2.07 -22.36 18.30
C LEU A 122 0.82 -23.22 18.55
N SER A 123 -0.30 -22.86 17.93
CA SER A 123 -1.54 -23.64 17.96
C SER A 123 -1.41 -25.06 17.45
N GLU A 124 -0.53 -25.32 16.49
CA GLU A 124 -0.29 -26.64 15.90
C GLU A 124 0.72 -27.42 16.75
N ALA A 125 1.78 -26.76 17.24
CA ALA A 125 2.75 -27.39 18.15
C ALA A 125 2.12 -27.88 19.46
N VAL A 126 1.15 -27.13 20.00
CA VAL A 126 0.41 -27.52 21.22
C VAL A 126 -0.48 -28.75 20.99
N THR A 127 -0.68 -29.22 19.76
CA THR A 127 -1.42 -30.47 19.47
C THR A 127 -0.55 -31.72 19.36
N LEU A 128 0.77 -31.57 19.47
CA LEU A 128 1.70 -32.71 19.41
C LEU A 128 1.49 -33.64 20.61
N GLU A 129 1.35 -34.95 20.33
CA GLU A 129 1.04 -35.98 21.34
C GLU A 129 2.12 -36.06 22.43
N ASP A 130 3.40 -35.99 22.04
CA ASP A 130 4.56 -36.12 22.94
C ASP A 130 4.65 -35.02 24.02
N HIS A 131 3.93 -33.92 23.87
CA HIS A 131 3.96 -32.79 24.80
C HIS A 131 2.67 -32.62 25.61
N GLN A 132 1.63 -33.43 25.37
CA GLN A 132 0.32 -33.26 26.02
C GLN A 132 0.41 -33.39 27.54
N ASP A 133 1.12 -34.39 28.06
CA ASP A 133 1.23 -34.64 29.50
C ASP A 133 1.78 -33.41 30.26
N PHE A 134 2.80 -32.74 29.68
CA PHE A 134 3.34 -31.52 30.24
C PHE A 134 2.36 -30.35 30.11
N LEU A 135 1.72 -30.18 28.96
CA LEU A 135 0.77 -29.08 28.72
C LEU A 135 -0.47 -29.19 29.61
N GLU A 136 -0.94 -30.41 29.90
CA GLU A 136 -2.04 -30.67 30.84
C GLU A 136 -1.68 -30.21 32.27
N SER A 137 -0.40 -30.32 32.66
CA SER A 137 0.11 -29.83 33.96
C SER A 137 0.05 -28.30 34.12
N LEU A 138 -0.14 -27.56 33.02
CA LEU A 138 -0.25 -26.09 32.95
C LEU A 138 -1.71 -25.61 32.78
N SER A 139 -2.66 -26.55 32.68
CA SER A 139 -4.06 -26.24 32.34
C SER A 139 -4.69 -25.21 33.28
N ARG A 140 -4.41 -25.30 34.58
CA ARG A 140 -4.91 -24.36 35.61
C ARG A 140 -4.36 -22.96 35.41
N GLU A 141 -3.07 -22.84 35.13
CA GLU A 141 -2.40 -21.55 34.89
C GLU A 141 -2.90 -20.92 33.58
N PHE A 142 -3.10 -21.71 32.53
CA PHE A 142 -3.69 -21.24 31.27
C PHE A 142 -5.14 -20.79 31.42
N GLU A 143 -5.96 -21.49 32.20
CA GLU A 143 -7.32 -21.06 32.49
C GLU A 143 -7.32 -19.70 33.20
N THR A 144 -6.39 -19.51 34.15
CA THR A 144 -6.26 -18.26 34.90
C THR A 144 -5.87 -17.09 33.99
N THR A 145 -4.87 -17.27 33.11
CA THR A 145 -4.46 -16.21 32.17
C THR A 145 -5.53 -15.95 31.10
N THR A 146 -6.20 -16.99 30.60
CA THR A 146 -7.29 -16.86 29.62
C THR A 146 -8.47 -16.09 30.19
N ASN A 147 -8.87 -16.38 31.42
CA ASN A 147 -9.97 -15.67 32.08
C ASN A 147 -9.63 -14.18 32.29
N ALA A 148 -8.39 -13.87 32.68
CA ALA A 148 -7.94 -12.49 32.80
C ALA A 148 -7.93 -11.75 31.45
N ILE A 149 -7.51 -12.39 30.37
CA ILE A 149 -7.54 -11.81 29.01
C ILE A 149 -8.98 -11.58 28.57
N ARG A 150 -9.89 -12.53 28.77
CA ARG A 150 -11.32 -12.38 28.43
C ARG A 150 -11.94 -11.21 29.18
N LEU A 151 -11.72 -11.11 30.49
CA LEU A 151 -12.19 -9.98 31.31
C LEU A 151 -11.67 -8.65 30.77
N ALA A 152 -10.38 -8.58 30.40
CA ALA A 152 -9.76 -7.38 29.87
C ALA A 152 -10.31 -6.97 28.49
N VAL A 153 -10.63 -7.93 27.62
CA VAL A 153 -11.17 -7.68 26.27
C VAL A 153 -12.67 -7.39 26.30
N ASP A 154 -13.45 -8.15 27.06
CA ASP A 154 -14.92 -8.07 27.07
C ASP A 154 -15.44 -6.87 27.88
N ILE A 155 -14.77 -6.51 28.97
CA ILE A 155 -15.19 -5.45 29.89
C ILE A 155 -14.39 -4.15 29.67
N GLY A 156 -13.27 -4.22 28.93
CA GLY A 156 -12.37 -3.08 28.70
C GLY A 156 -11.62 -2.59 29.95
N SER A 157 -11.77 -3.29 31.08
CA SER A 157 -11.10 -2.97 32.35
C SER A 157 -10.88 -4.23 33.19
N ILE A 158 -9.77 -4.26 33.93
CA ILE A 158 -9.40 -5.38 34.80
C ILE A 158 -8.88 -4.85 36.14
N SER A 159 -9.29 -5.50 37.24
CA SER A 159 -8.89 -5.13 38.60
C SER A 159 -7.41 -5.44 38.88
N LEU A 160 -6.80 -4.74 39.83
CA LEU A 160 -5.42 -5.00 40.24
C LEU A 160 -5.25 -6.45 40.74
N ALA A 161 -6.20 -6.95 41.52
CA ALA A 161 -6.18 -8.31 42.03
C ALA A 161 -6.17 -9.35 40.91
N GLU A 162 -6.96 -9.15 39.85
CA GLU A 162 -6.98 -10.07 38.72
C GLU A 162 -5.70 -9.96 37.88
N LYS A 163 -5.12 -8.76 37.75
CA LYS A 163 -3.78 -8.58 37.15
C LYS A 163 -2.71 -9.35 37.91
N GLU A 164 -2.67 -9.24 39.23
CA GLU A 164 -1.69 -9.96 40.07
C GLU A 164 -1.86 -11.48 39.97
N LYS A 165 -3.10 -11.96 39.99
CA LYS A 165 -3.42 -13.38 39.85
C LYS A 165 -2.98 -13.94 38.51
N ALA A 166 -3.25 -13.22 37.41
CA ALA A 166 -2.80 -13.60 36.08
C ALA A 166 -1.27 -13.59 35.98
N MET A 167 -0.60 -12.59 36.53
CA MET A 167 0.86 -12.54 36.51
C MET A 167 1.50 -13.68 37.31
N ARG A 168 0.93 -14.09 38.45
CA ARG A 168 1.38 -15.29 39.19
C ARG A 168 1.28 -16.55 38.32
N ALA A 169 0.19 -16.70 37.57
CA ALA A 169 0.04 -17.80 36.64
C ALA A 169 1.08 -17.76 35.50
N VAL A 170 1.40 -16.58 34.96
CA VAL A 170 2.48 -16.42 33.97
C VAL A 170 3.83 -16.87 34.54
N TYR A 171 4.17 -16.46 35.76
CA TYR A 171 5.43 -16.86 36.39
C TYR A 171 5.51 -18.37 36.63
N GLU A 172 4.41 -19.02 37.01
CA GLU A 172 4.36 -20.48 37.15
C GLU A 172 4.53 -21.20 35.80
N ILE A 173 3.92 -20.69 34.73
CA ILE A 173 4.13 -21.22 33.37
C ILE A 173 5.60 -21.10 32.97
N GLU A 174 6.20 -19.92 33.13
CA GLU A 174 7.62 -19.69 32.83
C GLU A 174 8.52 -20.63 33.63
N ARG A 175 8.27 -20.78 34.94
CA ARG A 175 9.02 -21.68 35.82
C ARG A 175 8.91 -23.13 35.37
N LYS A 176 7.70 -23.64 35.18
CA LYS A 176 7.47 -25.03 34.74
C LYS A 176 8.06 -25.32 33.36
N CYS A 177 7.97 -24.37 32.42
CA CYS A 177 8.60 -24.47 31.10
C CYS A 177 10.13 -24.50 31.20
N ALA A 178 10.72 -23.70 32.10
CA ALA A 178 12.16 -23.69 32.34
C ALA A 178 12.65 -24.99 33.01
N GLU A 179 11.87 -25.55 33.94
CA GLU A 179 12.18 -26.81 34.63
C GLU A 179 12.10 -28.04 33.70
N HIS A 180 11.19 -28.03 32.72
CA HIS A 180 10.98 -29.13 31.78
C HIS A 180 11.65 -28.90 30.43
N GLN A 181 12.76 -28.15 30.36
CA GLN A 181 13.46 -27.96 29.08
C GLN A 181 14.08 -29.27 28.57
N GLY A 182 13.97 -29.50 27.26
CA GLY A 182 14.61 -30.62 26.59
C GLY A 182 16.12 -30.41 26.36
N SER A 183 16.77 -31.41 25.77
CA SER A 183 18.21 -31.42 25.52
C SER A 183 18.66 -30.48 24.40
N THR A 184 17.76 -30.04 23.53
CA THR A 184 18.07 -29.41 22.25
C THR A 184 17.91 -27.90 22.32
N ARG A 185 18.65 -27.24 23.21
CA ARG A 185 18.54 -25.77 23.41
C ARG A 185 19.10 -24.93 22.26
N GLU A 186 19.98 -25.51 21.46
CA GLU A 186 20.69 -24.82 20.37
C GLU A 186 19.84 -24.59 19.12
N LEU A 187 18.66 -25.21 19.01
CA LEU A 187 17.80 -25.07 17.83
C LEU A 187 17.39 -23.61 17.58
N SER A 188 17.18 -22.83 18.65
CA SER A 188 16.90 -21.39 18.58
C SER A 188 18.03 -20.63 17.87
N ASP A 189 19.26 -20.95 18.24
CA ASP A 189 20.45 -20.28 17.73
C ASP A 189 20.71 -20.71 16.29
N ALA A 190 20.54 -22.00 15.99
CA ALA A 190 20.61 -22.53 14.63
C ALA A 190 19.56 -21.90 13.70
N ALA A 191 18.32 -21.75 14.17
CA ALA A 191 17.25 -21.10 13.40
C ALA A 191 17.58 -19.62 13.13
N SER A 192 18.09 -18.91 14.14
CA SER A 192 18.50 -17.50 14.04
C SER A 192 19.68 -17.34 13.09
N ALA A 193 20.66 -18.26 13.13
CA ALA A 193 21.80 -18.27 12.23
C ALA A 193 21.40 -18.58 10.78
N LEU A 194 20.47 -19.51 10.57
CA LEU A 194 19.90 -19.79 9.25
C LEU A 194 19.16 -18.56 8.70
N LEU A 195 18.32 -17.91 9.49
CA LEU A 195 17.62 -16.69 9.09
C LEU A 195 18.61 -15.56 8.75
N ALA A 196 19.67 -15.39 9.54
CA ALA A 196 20.72 -14.42 9.27
C ALA A 196 21.48 -14.74 7.97
N ALA A 197 21.76 -16.02 7.70
CA ALA A 197 22.38 -16.45 6.46
C ALA A 197 21.51 -16.14 5.24
N VAL A 198 20.20 -16.44 5.32
CA VAL A 198 19.21 -16.15 4.27
C VAL A 198 19.08 -14.64 4.04
N ARG A 199 19.04 -13.83 5.11
CA ARG A 199 19.00 -12.36 5.00
C ARG A 199 20.29 -11.74 4.44
N SER A 200 21.43 -12.39 4.64
CA SER A 200 22.73 -11.95 4.12
C SER A 200 22.94 -12.24 2.62
N TYR A 201 21.93 -12.77 1.93
CA TYR A 201 22.04 -13.08 0.52
C TYR A 201 22.31 -11.82 -0.32
N PRO A 202 23.29 -11.86 -1.25
CA PRO A 202 23.71 -10.67 -1.98
C PRO A 202 22.60 -10.12 -2.89
N VAL A 203 22.49 -8.79 -2.94
CA VAL A 203 21.57 -8.08 -3.82
C VAL A 203 22.14 -8.03 -5.23
N ALA A 204 21.28 -8.22 -6.24
CA ALA A 204 21.69 -8.14 -7.64
C ALA A 204 22.27 -6.76 -7.98
N PRO A 205 23.42 -6.68 -8.68
CA PRO A 205 24.02 -5.40 -9.02
C PRO A 205 23.15 -4.63 -10.02
N SER A 206 23.13 -3.30 -9.87
CA SER A 206 22.48 -2.42 -10.84
C SER A 206 23.39 -2.21 -12.05
N PHE A 207 22.81 -2.32 -13.25
CA PHE A 207 23.54 -2.14 -14.51
C PHE A 207 23.40 -0.75 -15.12
N VAL A 208 22.57 0.12 -14.53
CA VAL A 208 22.26 1.46 -15.06
C VAL A 208 23.51 2.32 -15.16
N GLY A 209 24.37 2.32 -14.13
CA GLY A 209 25.62 3.08 -14.12
C GLY A 209 26.56 2.68 -15.27
N PRO A 210 27.04 1.41 -15.34
CA PRO A 210 27.86 0.94 -16.44
C PRO A 210 27.22 1.17 -17.82
N PHE A 211 25.89 1.01 -17.92
CA PHE A 211 25.17 1.24 -19.17
C PHE A 211 25.22 2.70 -19.62
N VAL A 212 24.89 3.65 -18.74
CA VAL A 212 24.92 5.09 -19.05
C VAL A 212 26.35 5.55 -19.36
N THR A 213 27.35 5.09 -18.60
CA THR A 213 28.76 5.39 -18.88
C THR A 213 29.20 4.82 -20.23
N GLY A 214 28.78 3.60 -20.57
CA GLY A 214 29.05 2.99 -21.87
C GLY A 214 28.43 3.76 -23.04
N LEU A 215 27.17 4.20 -22.92
CA LEU A 215 26.52 5.04 -23.92
C LEU A 215 27.18 6.41 -24.05
N PHE A 216 27.64 7.00 -22.94
CA PHE A 216 28.41 8.24 -22.97
C PHE A 216 29.76 8.04 -23.69
N GLY A 217 30.43 6.91 -23.47
CA GLY A 217 31.62 6.52 -24.24
C GLY A 217 31.34 6.41 -25.73
N ALA A 218 30.22 5.80 -26.13
CA ALA A 218 29.78 5.76 -27.52
C ALA A 218 29.54 7.17 -28.09
N PHE A 219 28.89 8.05 -27.34
CA PHE A 219 28.68 9.44 -27.75
C PHE A 219 30.01 10.19 -27.95
N LEU A 220 30.94 10.09 -27.00
CA LEU A 220 32.27 10.71 -27.11
C LEU A 220 33.06 10.19 -28.32
N THR A 221 32.89 8.90 -28.64
CA THR A 221 33.48 8.28 -29.84
C THR A 221 32.97 8.93 -31.12
N SER A 222 31.71 9.40 -31.14
CA SER A 222 31.11 10.04 -32.32
C SER A 222 31.38 11.55 -32.45
N VAL A 223 31.54 12.27 -31.33
CA VAL A 223 31.58 13.75 -31.33
C VAL A 223 32.98 14.33 -31.07
N VAL A 224 33.79 13.65 -30.26
CA VAL A 224 35.01 14.25 -29.69
C VAL A 224 36.28 13.56 -30.20
N ASN A 225 36.46 12.29 -29.83
CA ASN A 225 37.67 11.52 -30.13
C ASN A 225 37.39 10.02 -29.96
N ILE A 226 37.68 9.23 -31.00
CA ILE A 226 37.50 7.78 -31.02
C ILE A 226 38.23 7.10 -29.84
N ILE A 227 39.49 7.45 -29.59
CA ILE A 227 40.31 6.79 -28.56
C ILE A 227 39.72 7.08 -27.18
N ALA A 228 39.36 8.34 -26.90
CA ALA A 228 38.80 8.73 -25.62
C ALA A 228 37.45 8.03 -25.35
N GLY A 229 36.58 7.93 -26.35
CA GLY A 229 35.30 7.26 -26.22
C GLY A 229 35.41 5.73 -26.04
N LEU A 230 36.34 5.09 -26.75
CA LEU A 230 36.63 3.66 -26.58
C LEU A 230 37.19 3.35 -25.19
N VAL A 231 38.06 4.20 -24.64
CA VAL A 231 38.59 4.04 -23.27
C VAL A 231 37.47 4.10 -22.24
N VAL A 232 36.56 5.09 -22.32
CA VAL A 232 35.42 5.21 -21.41
C VAL A 232 34.51 3.98 -21.49
N THR A 233 34.28 3.48 -22.70
CA THR A 233 33.47 2.28 -22.91
C THR A 233 34.15 1.04 -22.32
N ALA A 234 35.46 0.88 -22.51
CA ALA A 234 36.21 -0.23 -21.94
C ALA A 234 36.17 -0.23 -20.40
N VAL A 235 36.28 0.94 -19.76
CA VAL A 235 36.12 1.09 -18.31
C VAL A 235 34.72 0.67 -17.85
N ALA A 236 33.68 1.05 -18.59
CA ALA A 236 32.31 0.63 -18.29
C ALA A 236 32.13 -0.90 -18.35
N PHE A 237 32.70 -1.56 -19.37
CA PHE A 237 32.68 -3.02 -19.47
C PHE A 237 33.46 -3.71 -18.34
N LEU A 238 34.66 -3.21 -18.01
CA LEU A 238 35.48 -3.77 -16.92
C LEU A 238 34.78 -3.62 -15.57
N TYR A 239 34.19 -2.45 -15.30
CA TYR A 239 33.44 -2.21 -14.07
C TYR A 239 32.18 -3.09 -13.98
N GLY A 240 31.39 -3.16 -15.06
CA GLY A 240 30.20 -4.02 -15.12
C GLY A 240 30.54 -5.50 -14.96
N GLY A 241 31.56 -5.98 -15.68
CA GLY A 241 32.07 -7.34 -15.59
C GLY A 241 32.57 -7.69 -14.19
N GLY A 242 33.38 -6.83 -13.58
CA GLY A 242 33.86 -6.99 -12.20
C GLY A 242 32.73 -7.10 -11.18
N LYS A 243 31.71 -6.24 -11.28
CA LYS A 243 30.52 -6.31 -10.42
C LYS A 243 29.71 -7.59 -10.60
N THR A 244 29.56 -8.07 -11.84
CA THR A 244 28.87 -9.36 -12.08
C THR A 244 29.63 -10.54 -11.51
N PHE A 245 30.95 -10.60 -11.73
CA PHE A 245 31.79 -11.67 -11.22
C PHE A 245 31.81 -11.69 -9.69
N GLY A 246 31.96 -10.51 -9.07
CA GLY A 246 31.88 -10.35 -7.62
C GLY A 246 30.55 -10.86 -7.05
N TYR A 247 29.43 -10.47 -7.67
CA TYR A 247 28.10 -10.94 -7.27
C TYR A 247 27.98 -12.47 -7.34
N PHE A 248 28.42 -13.12 -8.42
CA PHE A 248 28.33 -14.58 -8.53
C PHE A 248 29.19 -15.29 -7.48
N ARG A 249 30.39 -14.78 -7.21
CA ARG A 249 31.27 -15.34 -6.16
C ARG A 249 30.65 -15.21 -4.77
N GLU A 250 30.12 -14.03 -4.44
CA GLU A 250 29.43 -13.80 -3.16
C GLU A 250 28.17 -14.64 -3.04
N ARG A 251 27.42 -14.80 -4.14
CA ARG A 251 26.23 -15.64 -4.20
C ARG A 251 26.55 -17.09 -3.90
N ASP A 252 27.55 -17.66 -4.58
CA ASP A 252 27.92 -19.07 -4.40
C ASP A 252 28.41 -19.33 -2.96
N ALA A 253 29.15 -18.39 -2.38
CA ALA A 253 29.53 -18.42 -0.96
C ALA A 253 28.32 -18.31 -0.02
N ALA A 254 27.35 -17.45 -0.31
CA ALA A 254 26.13 -17.30 0.48
C ALA A 254 25.26 -18.56 0.43
N VAL A 255 25.12 -19.19 -0.75
CA VAL A 255 24.39 -20.46 -0.91
C VAL A 255 25.03 -21.56 -0.09
N ALA A 256 26.36 -21.72 -0.17
CA ALA A 256 27.09 -22.71 0.63
C ALA A 256 26.91 -22.47 2.14
N ARG A 257 26.93 -21.20 2.59
CA ARG A 257 26.68 -20.84 3.98
C ARG A 257 25.25 -21.20 4.42
N ILE A 258 24.25 -20.93 3.60
CA ILE A 258 22.85 -21.28 3.90
C ILE A 258 22.69 -22.80 3.98
N GLU A 259 23.31 -23.55 3.07
CA GLU A 259 23.28 -25.01 3.09
C GLU A 259 23.94 -25.60 4.34
N GLU A 260 25.07 -25.04 4.77
CA GLU A 260 25.72 -25.42 6.04
C GLU A 260 24.82 -25.15 7.25
N GLN A 261 24.23 -23.95 7.34
CA GLN A 261 23.31 -23.62 8.44
C GLN A 261 22.05 -24.48 8.42
N ASN A 262 21.54 -24.81 7.23
CA ASN A 262 20.38 -25.67 7.09
C ASN A 262 20.70 -27.11 7.52
N ARG A 263 21.90 -27.64 7.19
CA ARG A 263 22.36 -28.95 7.71
C ARG A 263 22.47 -28.97 9.22
N HIS A 264 23.00 -27.90 9.82
CA HIS A 264 23.08 -27.79 11.29
C HIS A 264 21.69 -27.73 11.93
N PHE A 265 20.78 -26.92 11.37
CA PHE A 265 19.38 -26.85 11.80
C PHE A 265 18.68 -28.23 11.70
N ASP A 266 18.83 -28.94 10.57
CA ASP A 266 18.26 -30.27 10.36
C ASP A 266 18.80 -31.31 11.36
N SER A 267 20.04 -31.15 11.84
CA SER A 267 20.61 -32.06 12.85
C SER A 267 19.99 -31.90 14.25
N LEU A 268 19.36 -30.75 14.53
CA LEU A 268 18.71 -30.44 15.81
C LEU A 268 17.18 -30.56 15.72
N LEU A 269 16.63 -30.59 14.52
CA LEU A 269 15.19 -30.59 14.27
C LEU A 269 14.59 -32.00 14.48
N VAL A 270 13.55 -32.07 15.31
CA VAL A 270 12.73 -33.27 15.51
C VAL A 270 11.40 -33.14 14.78
N VAL A 271 10.71 -32.00 14.94
CA VAL A 271 9.44 -31.69 14.26
C VAL A 271 9.48 -30.26 13.72
N GLU A 272 9.20 -30.11 12.43
CA GLU A 272 9.02 -28.81 11.77
C GLU A 272 7.53 -28.48 11.73
N VAL A 273 7.09 -27.54 12.56
CA VAL A 273 5.71 -27.04 12.56
C VAL A 273 5.62 -25.79 11.69
N THR A 274 6.52 -24.84 11.89
CA THR A 274 6.61 -23.64 11.06
C THR A 274 7.54 -23.88 9.87
N PRO A 275 7.19 -23.44 8.64
CA PRO A 275 8.09 -23.53 7.51
C PRO A 275 9.40 -22.77 7.76
N ARG A 276 10.55 -23.46 7.61
CA ARG A 276 11.85 -22.82 7.77
C ARG A 276 12.07 -21.66 6.77
N PRO A 277 12.93 -20.68 7.12
CA PRO A 277 13.30 -19.62 6.20
C PRO A 277 14.06 -20.20 5.00
N THR A 278 13.49 -20.07 3.80
CA THR A 278 14.13 -20.51 2.55
C THR A 278 14.33 -19.32 1.61
N LEU A 279 15.32 -19.45 0.72
CA LEU A 279 15.46 -18.50 -0.38
C LEU A 279 14.21 -18.61 -1.26
N ARG A 280 13.52 -17.49 -1.48
CA ARG A 280 12.50 -17.43 -2.52
C ARG A 280 13.14 -17.84 -3.85
N PRO A 281 12.41 -18.52 -4.75
CA PRO A 281 12.92 -18.83 -6.08
C PRO A 281 13.18 -17.52 -6.84
N ILE A 282 14.42 -17.02 -6.77
CA ILE A 282 14.84 -15.83 -7.52
C ILE A 282 15.12 -16.29 -8.94
N ARG A 283 14.35 -15.77 -9.90
CA ARG A 283 14.69 -15.92 -11.31
C ARG A 283 16.01 -15.17 -11.54
N ASP A 284 17.10 -15.91 -11.74
CA ASP A 284 18.42 -15.33 -12.01
C ASP A 284 18.40 -14.60 -13.36
N THR A 285 18.13 -13.30 -13.29
CA THR A 285 18.11 -12.41 -14.46
C THR A 285 19.41 -11.61 -14.59
N VAL A 286 20.40 -11.84 -13.71
CA VAL A 286 21.63 -11.05 -13.69
C VAL A 286 22.47 -11.34 -14.93
N LYS A 287 22.67 -12.62 -15.27
CA LYS A 287 23.38 -13.01 -16.51
C LYS A 287 22.72 -12.46 -17.77
N PRO A 288 21.42 -12.68 -18.04
CA PRO A 288 20.81 -12.18 -19.27
C PRO A 288 20.76 -10.66 -19.32
N LYS A 289 20.57 -9.96 -18.20
CA LYS A 289 20.65 -8.49 -18.15
C LYS A 289 22.05 -7.99 -18.48
N ALA A 290 23.09 -8.56 -17.86
CA ALA A 290 24.47 -8.18 -18.13
C ALA A 290 24.82 -8.32 -19.62
N ILE A 291 24.43 -9.45 -20.24
CA ILE A 291 24.63 -9.71 -21.67
C ILE A 291 23.86 -8.68 -22.51
N ALA A 292 22.59 -8.42 -22.20
CA ALA A 292 21.76 -7.48 -22.96
C ALA A 292 22.31 -6.05 -22.91
N PHE A 293 22.69 -5.55 -21.73
CA PHE A 293 23.30 -4.23 -21.57
C PHE A 293 24.65 -4.14 -22.28
N ALA A 294 25.49 -5.17 -22.13
CA ALA A 294 26.77 -5.23 -22.81
C ALA A 294 26.62 -5.20 -24.34
N ALA A 295 25.69 -5.99 -24.88
CA ALA A 295 25.40 -6.01 -26.32
C ALA A 295 24.88 -4.66 -26.82
N ALA A 296 24.01 -3.98 -26.06
CA ALA A 296 23.48 -2.67 -26.43
C ALA A 296 24.58 -1.59 -26.47
N VAL A 297 25.45 -1.54 -25.46
CA VAL A 297 26.59 -0.60 -25.44
C VAL A 297 27.55 -0.90 -26.59
N PHE A 298 27.84 -2.17 -26.86
CA PHE A 298 28.71 -2.59 -27.96
C PHE A 298 28.13 -2.21 -29.33
N ALA A 299 26.83 -2.40 -29.53
CA ALA A 299 26.17 -1.98 -30.77
C ALA A 299 26.21 -0.44 -30.95
N ALA A 300 26.00 0.31 -29.86
CA ALA A 300 26.07 1.77 -29.89
C ALA A 300 27.49 2.29 -30.19
N THR A 301 28.53 1.68 -29.62
CA THR A 301 29.91 2.06 -29.94
C THR A 301 30.30 1.72 -31.36
N LEU A 302 29.88 0.56 -31.89
CA LEU A 302 30.09 0.22 -33.30
C LEU A 302 29.43 1.24 -34.24
N ALA A 303 28.18 1.63 -33.97
CA ALA A 303 27.49 2.65 -34.74
C ALA A 303 28.20 4.01 -34.67
N ALA A 304 28.64 4.42 -33.47
CA ALA A 304 29.39 5.66 -33.28
C ALA A 304 30.73 5.68 -34.04
N CYS A 305 31.48 4.57 -34.03
CA CYS A 305 32.70 4.41 -34.81
C CYS A 305 32.43 4.56 -36.32
N ALA A 306 31.36 3.93 -36.82
CA ALA A 306 30.99 4.02 -38.23
C ALA A 306 30.65 5.46 -38.67
N VAL A 307 29.93 6.20 -37.82
CA VAL A 307 29.60 7.62 -38.07
C VAL A 307 30.86 8.48 -38.08
N HIS A 308 31.75 8.31 -37.10
CA HIS A 308 32.98 9.11 -37.01
C HIS A 308 33.94 8.84 -38.18
N LEU A 309 34.00 7.61 -38.69
CA LEU A 309 34.79 7.26 -39.87
C LEU A 309 34.20 7.82 -41.18
N SER A 310 32.90 8.17 -41.18
CA SER A 310 32.19 8.68 -42.35
C SER A 310 32.13 10.22 -42.41
N ALA A 311 32.62 10.92 -41.38
CA ALA A 311 32.56 12.38 -41.30
C ALA A 311 33.71 13.02 -42.11
N PRO A 312 33.44 13.93 -43.09
CA PRO A 312 34.48 14.61 -43.84
C PRO A 312 35.23 15.63 -42.96
N GLN A 313 36.57 15.57 -42.98
CA GLN A 313 37.45 16.52 -42.28
C GLN A 313 37.21 17.95 -42.77
N ARG A 314 36.77 18.85 -41.89
CA ARG A 314 36.89 20.30 -42.12
C ARG A 314 38.29 20.76 -41.72
N PRO A 315 38.99 21.55 -42.55
CA PRO A 315 40.29 22.10 -42.19
C PRO A 315 40.13 23.16 -41.09
N ALA A 316 41.14 23.22 -40.22
CA ALA A 316 41.27 24.19 -39.16
C ALA A 316 41.34 25.61 -39.75
N ALA A 317 40.56 26.54 -39.19
CA ALA A 317 40.71 27.96 -39.43
C ALA A 317 41.17 28.63 -38.13
N ASP A 318 42.28 29.35 -38.26
CA ASP A 318 43.10 29.89 -37.20
C ASP A 318 42.43 30.97 -36.35
N SER A 319 42.91 31.00 -35.12
CA SER A 319 42.86 32.06 -34.13
C SER A 319 43.14 33.46 -34.70
N ALA A 320 42.25 34.42 -34.42
CA ALA A 320 42.61 35.83 -34.29
C ALA A 320 41.74 36.49 -33.23
N ALA A 321 42.39 36.87 -32.13
CA ALA A 321 41.83 37.61 -31.02
C ALA A 321 41.64 39.09 -31.39
N SER A 322 40.60 39.74 -30.86
CA SER A 322 40.68 41.17 -30.50
C SER A 322 39.61 41.55 -29.46
N SER A 323 40.10 41.69 -28.22
CA SER A 323 39.88 42.79 -27.28
C SER A 323 38.51 43.50 -27.13
N ALA A 324 38.08 43.52 -25.86
CA ALA A 324 37.55 44.67 -25.12
C ALA A 324 36.04 45.03 -25.22
N GLN A 325 35.34 44.70 -24.13
CA GLN A 325 34.25 45.49 -23.53
C GLN A 325 34.81 46.86 -23.04
N PRO A 326 34.04 47.94 -22.77
CA PRO A 326 32.70 47.87 -22.16
C PRO A 326 31.66 48.98 -22.50
N THR A 327 30.48 48.79 -21.89
CA THR A 327 29.45 49.79 -21.49
C THR A 327 28.34 50.25 -22.44
N THR A 328 27.12 50.06 -21.90
CA THR A 328 25.96 50.97 -21.86
C THR A 328 25.16 51.27 -23.12
N GLY A 329 23.86 50.96 -23.02
CA GLY A 329 22.83 51.98 -23.23
C GLY A 329 21.90 51.75 -24.41
N GLY A 330 20.62 51.52 -24.08
CA GLY A 330 19.52 52.26 -24.69
C GLY A 330 19.08 51.87 -26.10
N ALA A 331 18.03 51.07 -26.12
CA ALA A 331 16.86 51.16 -27.00
C ALA A 331 16.96 52.01 -28.29
N ASP A 332 16.73 51.35 -29.43
CA ASP A 332 15.86 51.93 -30.45
C ASP A 332 15.12 50.86 -31.28
N ARG A 333 13.92 51.26 -31.69
CA ARG A 333 12.73 50.51 -32.16
C ARG A 333 12.88 50.01 -33.64
N PRO A 334 12.03 49.10 -34.18
CA PRO A 334 10.64 49.48 -34.43
C PRO A 334 9.57 48.42 -34.20
N ALA A 335 8.40 48.98 -33.88
CA ALA A 335 7.11 48.34 -33.98
C ALA A 335 6.81 47.96 -35.43
N ALA A 336 6.47 46.70 -35.65
CA ALA A 336 5.51 46.34 -36.69
C ALA A 336 4.23 45.98 -35.95
N ALA A 337 3.26 46.90 -36.05
CA ALA A 337 1.88 46.62 -35.72
C ALA A 337 1.39 45.58 -36.71
N ASP A 338 1.28 44.34 -36.27
CA ASP A 338 0.37 43.40 -36.92
C ASP A 338 -0.97 43.54 -36.21
N ASN A 339 -1.82 44.38 -36.80
CA ASN A 339 -3.25 44.46 -36.54
C ASN A 339 -3.93 43.19 -37.08
N GLY A 340 -3.53 42.04 -36.55
CA GLY A 340 -4.32 40.83 -36.63
C GLY A 340 -5.32 40.88 -35.48
N THR A 341 -6.57 41.23 -35.80
CA THR A 341 -7.74 40.91 -34.98
C THR A 341 -7.57 39.49 -34.45
N LEU A 342 -7.19 39.36 -33.17
CA LEU A 342 -6.91 38.09 -32.54
C LEU A 342 -8.19 37.25 -32.65
N PRO A 343 -8.13 36.00 -33.16
CA PRO A 343 -9.34 35.22 -33.34
C PRO A 343 -10.01 35.05 -31.98
N ALA A 344 -11.25 35.56 -31.88
CA ALA A 344 -12.17 35.21 -30.82
C ALA A 344 -12.11 33.69 -30.67
N ASN A 345 -11.83 33.21 -29.45
CA ASN A 345 -11.64 31.80 -29.07
C ASN A 345 -10.22 31.20 -29.04
N LYS A 346 -9.17 31.98 -28.71
CA LYS A 346 -7.86 31.37 -28.31
C LYS A 346 -7.99 30.41 -27.10
N PHE A 347 -9.02 30.61 -26.28
CA PHE A 347 -9.21 29.90 -25.02
C PHE A 347 -10.49 29.04 -24.96
N ALA A 348 -11.27 28.95 -26.04
CA ALA A 348 -12.51 28.15 -26.06
C ALA A 348 -12.26 26.64 -25.86
N TRP A 349 -11.06 26.16 -26.18
CA TRP A 349 -10.66 24.78 -25.94
C TRP A 349 -10.64 24.40 -24.45
N MET A 350 -10.73 25.38 -23.54
CA MET A 350 -10.77 25.16 -22.10
C MET A 350 -12.20 24.96 -21.56
N VAL A 351 -13.23 25.41 -22.28
CA VAL A 351 -14.62 25.32 -21.82
C VAL A 351 -15.01 23.86 -21.60
N GLY A 352 -15.59 23.55 -20.44
CA GLY A 352 -15.99 22.21 -20.03
C GLY A 352 -14.84 21.30 -19.58
N LYS A 353 -13.59 21.75 -19.63
CA LYS A 353 -12.46 21.02 -19.03
C LYS A 353 -12.30 21.38 -17.55
N PRO A 354 -11.83 20.46 -16.71
CA PRO A 354 -11.54 20.80 -15.33
C PRO A 354 -10.25 21.65 -15.22
N PRO A 355 -10.21 22.65 -14.32
CA PRO A 355 -9.06 23.53 -14.07
C PRO A 355 -7.69 22.86 -13.96
N TYR A 356 -7.61 21.67 -13.33
CA TYR A 356 -6.33 20.96 -13.16
C TYR A 356 -5.69 20.50 -14.47
N GLU A 357 -6.47 20.32 -15.55
CA GLU A 357 -5.94 19.94 -16.86
C GLU A 357 -5.34 21.14 -17.60
N VAL A 358 -5.87 22.34 -17.39
CA VAL A 358 -5.42 23.55 -18.11
C VAL A 358 -4.33 24.32 -17.37
N VAL A 359 -4.28 24.21 -16.03
CA VAL A 359 -3.39 25.03 -15.19
C VAL A 359 -1.90 24.81 -15.50
N ASN A 360 -1.54 23.68 -16.10
CA ASN A 360 -0.16 23.39 -16.50
C ASN A 360 0.16 23.65 -17.99
N ASP A 361 -0.83 24.00 -18.81
CA ASP A 361 -0.64 24.30 -20.23
C ASP A 361 0.14 25.63 -20.39
N ARG A 362 1.13 25.63 -21.30
CA ARG A 362 1.97 26.81 -21.58
C ARG A 362 1.15 28.02 -22.02
N ARG A 363 0.04 27.82 -22.74
CA ARG A 363 -0.88 28.87 -23.22
C ARG A 363 -1.65 29.51 -22.08
N PHE A 364 -2.04 28.71 -21.07
CA PHE A 364 -2.70 29.19 -19.86
C PHE A 364 -1.73 29.99 -18.98
N LYS A 365 -0.53 29.45 -18.71
CA LYS A 365 0.51 30.14 -17.93
C LYS A 365 0.92 31.48 -18.55
N ALA A 366 0.88 31.58 -19.87
CA ALA A 366 1.23 32.80 -20.59
C ALA A 366 0.28 33.98 -20.31
N VAL A 367 -0.92 33.74 -19.77
CA VAL A 367 -1.89 34.77 -19.34
C VAL A 367 -1.49 35.40 -18.00
N PHE A 368 -0.86 34.63 -17.11
CA PHE A 368 -0.58 35.00 -15.72
C PHE A 368 0.92 35.19 -15.46
N ARG A 369 1.62 35.94 -16.33
CA ARG A 369 3.08 36.11 -16.28
C ARG A 369 3.62 36.76 -14.99
N GLY A 370 2.77 37.33 -14.16
CA GLY A 370 3.12 37.94 -12.87
C GLY A 370 3.23 36.96 -11.70
N VAL A 371 2.87 35.68 -11.88
CA VAL A 371 2.92 34.68 -10.79
C VAL A 371 4.30 34.03 -10.72
N THR A 372 4.97 34.13 -9.57
CA THR A 372 6.27 33.49 -9.35
C THR A 372 6.17 31.96 -9.35
N ARG A 373 7.29 31.26 -9.55
CA ARG A 373 7.31 29.78 -9.60
C ARG A 373 6.76 29.12 -8.33
N GLU A 374 7.03 29.71 -7.17
CA GLU A 374 6.56 29.23 -5.86
C GLU A 374 5.06 29.45 -5.68
N SER A 375 4.57 30.65 -6.00
CA SER A 375 3.13 30.95 -5.99
C SER A 375 2.37 30.10 -7.01
N TRP A 376 2.95 29.82 -8.18
CA TRP A 376 2.32 28.96 -9.19
C TRP A 376 2.09 27.54 -8.69
N LYS A 377 3.03 27.00 -7.90
CA LYS A 377 2.85 25.69 -7.27
C LYS A 377 1.65 25.69 -6.32
N LYS A 378 1.55 26.73 -5.48
CA LYS A 378 0.41 26.90 -4.55
C LYS A 378 -0.94 27.05 -5.27
N VAL A 379 -0.96 27.80 -6.38
CA VAL A 379 -2.14 27.97 -7.25
C VAL A 379 -2.53 26.64 -7.89
N SER A 380 -1.58 25.93 -8.49
CA SER A 380 -1.83 24.64 -9.16
C SER A 380 -2.36 23.61 -8.17
N ASP A 381 -1.79 23.54 -6.97
CA ASP A 381 -2.26 22.62 -5.92
C ASP A 381 -3.71 22.92 -5.51
N ARG A 382 -4.11 24.20 -5.51
CA ARG A 382 -5.46 24.68 -5.14
C ARG A 382 -6.48 24.64 -6.28
N LEU A 383 -6.10 24.23 -7.49
CA LEU A 383 -7.03 24.01 -8.62
C LEU A 383 -7.20 22.52 -8.95
N MET A 384 -6.73 21.63 -8.07
CA MET A 384 -6.69 20.17 -8.29
C MET A 384 -8.06 19.51 -8.25
N VAL A 385 -8.94 19.91 -7.33
CA VAL A 385 -10.30 19.37 -7.21
C VAL A 385 -11.27 20.42 -7.70
N ALA A 386 -12.03 20.13 -8.76
CA ALA A 386 -12.97 21.06 -9.37
C ALA A 386 -14.39 20.49 -9.41
N GLY A 387 -15.39 21.37 -9.49
CA GLY A 387 -16.81 21.00 -9.66
C GLY A 387 -17.10 20.31 -11.00
N GLN A 388 -18.26 19.66 -11.11
CA GLN A 388 -18.65 18.88 -12.29
C GLN A 388 -18.80 19.70 -13.58
N SER A 389 -18.98 21.02 -13.48
CA SER A 389 -19.16 21.94 -14.60
C SER A 389 -17.86 22.33 -15.32
N GLY A 390 -16.69 22.08 -14.71
CA GLY A 390 -15.39 22.49 -15.27
C GLY A 390 -15.28 24.02 -15.46
N ILE A 391 -14.54 24.45 -16.47
CA ILE A 391 -14.40 25.87 -16.82
C ILE A 391 -15.63 26.32 -17.61
N THR A 392 -16.32 27.33 -17.09
CA THR A 392 -17.56 27.89 -17.64
C THR A 392 -17.33 29.28 -18.22
N VAL A 393 -18.26 29.75 -19.05
CA VAL A 393 -18.27 31.14 -19.54
C VAL A 393 -19.31 31.91 -18.75
N GLU A 394 -18.88 32.92 -18.01
CA GLU A 394 -19.72 33.80 -17.19
C GLU A 394 -19.39 35.25 -17.53
N ASP A 395 -20.40 36.01 -17.97
CA ASP A 395 -20.29 37.44 -18.31
C ASP A 395 -19.13 37.82 -19.27
N GLY A 396 -18.82 36.94 -20.24
CA GLY A 396 -17.72 37.13 -21.19
C GLY A 396 -16.33 36.80 -20.63
N PHE A 397 -16.28 36.06 -19.51
CA PHE A 397 -15.08 35.53 -18.90
C PHE A 397 -15.12 34.00 -18.82
N LEU A 398 -13.99 33.37 -19.10
CA LEU A 398 -13.75 31.97 -18.80
C LEU A 398 -13.38 31.85 -17.33
N VAL A 399 -14.27 31.27 -16.53
CA VAL A 399 -14.14 31.13 -15.08
C VAL A 399 -13.88 29.68 -14.73
N GLY A 400 -12.90 29.45 -13.88
CA GLY A 400 -12.61 28.12 -13.34
C GLY A 400 -12.22 28.22 -11.87
N GLU A 401 -12.82 27.37 -11.06
CA GLU A 401 -12.54 27.28 -9.63
C GLU A 401 -12.13 25.86 -9.23
N GLY A 402 -11.39 25.78 -8.14
CA GLY A 402 -11.07 24.52 -7.52
C GLY A 402 -10.58 24.70 -6.10
N CYS A 403 -10.23 23.56 -5.52
CA CYS A 403 -9.63 23.49 -4.22
C CYS A 403 -8.43 22.55 -4.17
N LYS A 404 -7.66 22.71 -3.09
CA LYS A 404 -6.58 21.79 -2.76
C LYS A 404 -7.14 20.45 -2.30
N ALA A 405 -6.57 19.37 -2.82
CA ALA A 405 -6.96 18.02 -2.45
C ALA A 405 -6.97 17.85 -0.93
N HIS A 406 -8.08 17.33 -0.40
CA HIS A 406 -8.32 17.11 1.03
C HIS A 406 -8.45 18.38 1.90
N GLN A 407 -8.40 19.59 1.32
CA GLN A 407 -8.43 20.87 2.05
C GLN A 407 -9.40 21.88 1.43
N CYS A 408 -10.52 21.41 0.85
CA CYS A 408 -11.45 22.27 0.14
C CYS A 408 -12.19 23.30 0.98
N GLY A 409 -12.27 23.12 2.31
CA GLY A 409 -12.87 24.12 3.20
C GLY A 409 -11.97 25.32 3.51
N SER A 410 -10.65 25.19 3.36
CA SER A 410 -9.68 26.20 3.82
C SER A 410 -8.70 26.67 2.74
N GLU A 411 -8.53 25.92 1.66
CA GLU A 411 -7.59 26.26 0.58
C GLU A 411 -8.26 26.11 -0.79
N LYS A 412 -8.69 27.24 -1.36
CA LYS A 412 -9.35 27.32 -2.68
C LYS A 412 -8.61 28.26 -3.64
N ALA A 413 -8.82 28.09 -4.93
CA ALA A 413 -8.37 29.05 -5.93
C ALA A 413 -9.38 29.16 -7.08
N ALA A 414 -9.46 30.34 -7.67
CA ALA A 414 -10.29 30.59 -8.83
C ALA A 414 -9.58 31.54 -9.81
N PHE A 415 -9.92 31.45 -11.08
CA PHE A 415 -9.42 32.36 -12.11
C PHE A 415 -10.54 32.78 -13.05
N ALA A 416 -10.37 33.95 -13.65
CA ALA A 416 -11.22 34.47 -14.70
C ALA A 416 -10.36 35.02 -15.84
N ILE A 417 -10.63 34.63 -17.08
CA ILE A 417 -9.93 35.10 -18.28
C ILE A 417 -10.94 35.76 -19.20
N ASN A 418 -10.76 37.04 -19.49
CA ASN A 418 -11.65 37.78 -20.38
C ASN A 418 -11.48 37.29 -21.83
N GLU A 419 -12.58 36.90 -22.48
CA GLU A 419 -12.54 36.25 -23.79
C GLU A 419 -12.09 37.16 -24.92
N SER A 420 -12.41 38.47 -24.85
CA SER A 420 -12.08 39.44 -25.91
C SER A 420 -10.68 40.01 -25.79
N THR A 421 -10.17 40.17 -24.56
CA THR A 421 -8.84 40.77 -24.31
C THR A 421 -7.75 39.74 -24.01
N GLY A 422 -8.11 38.51 -23.64
CA GLY A 422 -7.18 37.44 -23.27
C GLY A 422 -6.40 37.71 -21.98
N LYS A 423 -6.79 38.74 -21.21
CA LYS A 423 -6.22 39.08 -19.90
C LYS A 423 -6.95 38.29 -18.82
N GLY A 424 -6.21 37.83 -17.81
CA GLY A 424 -6.75 37.01 -16.74
C GLY A 424 -6.36 37.50 -15.35
N VAL A 425 -7.26 37.23 -14.41
CA VAL A 425 -7.08 37.44 -12.98
C VAL A 425 -7.23 36.09 -12.27
N LEU A 426 -6.36 35.84 -11.29
CA LEU A 426 -6.30 34.62 -10.51
C LEU A 426 -6.32 34.99 -9.04
N MET A 427 -7.12 34.28 -8.25
CA MET A 427 -7.28 34.51 -6.82
C MET A 427 -7.10 33.20 -6.06
N MET A 428 -6.34 33.25 -4.98
CA MET A 428 -6.20 32.17 -4.02
C MET A 428 -6.82 32.58 -2.69
N MET A 429 -7.46 31.63 -2.02
CA MET A 429 -7.95 31.76 -0.66
C MET A 429 -7.21 30.78 0.25
N GLU A 430 -6.82 31.25 1.43
CA GLU A 430 -6.29 30.44 2.53
C GLU A 430 -6.95 30.87 3.83
N THR A 431 -7.40 29.93 4.65
CA THR A 431 -8.04 30.22 5.95
C THR A 431 -7.12 29.76 7.09
N PRO A 432 -6.11 30.57 7.48
CA PRO A 432 -5.24 30.27 8.61
C PRO A 432 -5.96 30.60 9.93
N GLY A 433 -6.94 29.78 10.31
CA GLY A 433 -7.81 30.00 11.48
C GLY A 433 -9.27 30.17 11.06
N ASP A 434 -9.94 31.19 11.57
CA ASP A 434 -11.37 31.44 11.31
C ASP A 434 -11.65 32.52 10.23
N THR A 435 -10.61 33.21 9.72
CA THR A 435 -10.76 34.28 8.73
C THR A 435 -10.09 33.92 7.39
N PRO A 436 -10.83 33.99 6.26
CA PRO A 436 -10.26 33.70 4.95
C PRO A 436 -9.40 34.88 4.45
N VAL A 437 -8.18 34.58 4.03
CA VAL A 437 -7.21 35.52 3.44
C VAL A 437 -7.14 35.28 1.93
N PHE A 438 -7.30 36.34 1.15
CA PHE A 438 -7.30 36.27 -0.32
C PHE A 438 -6.05 36.92 -0.91
N THR A 439 -5.39 36.21 -1.83
CA THR A 439 -4.24 36.72 -2.60
C THR A 439 -4.55 36.71 -4.08
N THR A 440 -4.36 37.84 -4.76
CA THR A 440 -4.72 38.01 -6.18
C THR A 440 -3.49 38.21 -7.06
N TYR A 441 -3.54 37.67 -8.27
CA TYR A 441 -2.51 37.77 -9.29
C TYR A 441 -3.17 38.04 -10.64
N GLY A 442 -2.77 39.09 -11.35
CA GLY A 442 -3.42 39.43 -12.61
C GLY A 442 -2.76 40.61 -13.32
N ALA A 443 -3.28 40.94 -14.50
CA ALA A 443 -2.81 42.09 -15.25
C ALA A 443 -3.04 43.39 -14.45
N VAL A 444 -2.03 44.26 -14.40
CA VAL A 444 -2.01 45.53 -13.62
C VAL A 444 -3.24 46.43 -13.89
N ASN A 445 -3.90 46.27 -15.04
CA ASN A 445 -5.06 47.07 -15.47
C ASN A 445 -6.37 46.26 -15.54
N GLN A 446 -6.51 45.17 -14.76
CA GLN A 446 -7.77 44.43 -14.66
C GLN A 446 -8.12 44.19 -13.18
N PRO A 447 -8.86 45.12 -12.56
CA PRO A 447 -9.24 45.02 -11.16
C PRO A 447 -10.20 43.85 -10.94
N VAL A 448 -10.05 43.18 -9.80
CA VAL A 448 -10.83 41.99 -9.42
C VAL A 448 -12.32 42.32 -9.33
N GLU A 449 -12.68 43.54 -8.92
CA GLU A 449 -14.07 44.00 -8.80
C GLU A 449 -14.82 44.02 -10.14
N GLN A 450 -14.10 44.00 -11.27
CA GLN A 450 -14.67 43.96 -12.63
C GLN A 450 -14.67 42.55 -13.23
N THR A 451 -14.52 41.52 -12.40
CA THR A 451 -14.51 40.11 -12.82
C THR A 451 -15.49 39.29 -11.98
N PRO A 452 -16.00 38.16 -12.49
CA PRO A 452 -16.86 37.25 -11.72
C PRO A 452 -16.23 36.74 -10.40
N LEU A 453 -14.90 36.87 -10.25
CA LEU A 453 -14.19 36.52 -9.01
C LEU A 453 -14.57 37.41 -7.81
N ALA A 454 -15.16 38.59 -8.03
CA ALA A 454 -15.68 39.42 -6.95
C ALA A 454 -16.84 38.73 -6.21
N ASN A 455 -17.76 38.12 -6.96
CA ASN A 455 -18.90 37.38 -6.40
C ASN A 455 -18.44 36.08 -5.74
N TRP A 456 -17.48 35.40 -6.37
CA TRP A 456 -16.85 34.20 -5.80
C TRP A 456 -16.21 34.50 -4.44
N LYS A 457 -15.45 35.60 -4.32
CA LYS A 457 -14.84 36.01 -3.05
C LYS A 457 -15.89 36.24 -1.95
N GLN A 458 -17.03 36.86 -2.29
CA GLN A 458 -18.11 37.10 -1.33
C GLN A 458 -18.76 35.78 -0.86
N GLN A 459 -19.02 34.85 -1.77
CA GLN A 459 -19.56 33.52 -1.43
C GLN A 459 -18.64 32.76 -0.45
N GLN A 460 -17.33 32.86 -0.63
CA GLN A 460 -16.37 32.21 0.27
C GLN A 460 -16.32 32.83 1.68
N ILE A 461 -16.64 34.12 1.78
CA ILE A 461 -16.77 34.81 3.08
C ILE A 461 -18.07 34.36 3.76
N ASP A 462 -19.16 34.23 3.00
CA ASP A 462 -20.49 33.86 3.52
C ASP A 462 -20.58 32.36 3.92
N GLU A 463 -19.78 31.47 3.31
CA GLU A 463 -19.69 30.03 3.62
C GLU A 463 -18.84 29.69 4.88
N SER A 464 -18.16 30.66 5.49
CA SER A 464 -17.31 30.43 6.68
C SER A 464 -18.17 30.27 7.97
N PRO A 465 -17.77 29.45 8.98
CA PRO A 465 -18.66 28.87 10.00
C PRO A 465 -19.30 29.82 11.03
N SER A 466 -19.26 31.13 10.81
CA SER A 466 -19.76 32.16 11.73
C SER A 466 -20.96 32.91 11.16
N SER A 467 -22.04 32.21 10.83
CA SER A 467 -23.37 32.83 10.80
C SER A 467 -24.45 31.81 11.15
N VAL A 468 -24.75 31.72 12.46
CA VAL A 468 -25.95 31.05 12.96
C VAL A 468 -27.16 31.89 12.55
N HIS A 469 -27.98 31.37 11.65
CA HIS A 469 -29.38 31.78 11.51
C HIS A 469 -30.27 30.54 11.55
N PRO A 470 -31.28 30.49 12.44
CA PRO A 470 -32.28 29.44 12.39
C PRO A 470 -33.37 29.82 11.39
N SER A 471 -33.73 28.89 10.50
CA SER A 471 -35.04 28.96 9.83
C SER A 471 -35.65 27.56 9.69
N PRO A 472 -36.99 27.46 9.77
CA PRO A 472 -37.66 26.26 10.24
C PRO A 472 -38.08 25.31 9.12
N ALA A 473 -38.15 24.04 9.53
CA ALA A 473 -38.93 22.91 9.01
C ALA A 473 -39.71 23.08 7.69
N GLN A 474 -39.51 22.12 6.77
CA GLN A 474 -40.61 21.35 6.15
C GLN A 474 -40.08 20.19 5.28
N GLY A 475 -40.73 19.02 5.41
CA GLY A 475 -41.05 18.18 4.25
C GLY A 475 -40.20 16.94 3.95
N SER A 476 -40.43 15.88 4.71
CA SER A 476 -40.57 14.47 4.29
C SER A 476 -39.89 13.96 3.00
N ALA A 477 -38.90 13.08 3.16
CA ALA A 477 -38.88 11.75 2.53
C ALA A 477 -37.80 10.88 3.20
N THR A 478 -38.24 9.78 3.81
CA THR A 478 -37.40 8.72 4.38
C THR A 478 -36.65 7.99 3.27
N ALA A 479 -35.41 8.41 3.01
CA ALA A 479 -34.36 7.51 2.53
C ALA A 479 -33.53 7.12 3.76
N ALA A 480 -33.43 5.83 4.04
CA ALA A 480 -32.55 5.31 5.08
C ALA A 480 -31.10 5.70 4.72
N PHE A 481 -30.62 6.79 5.30
CA PHE A 481 -29.19 7.10 5.30
C PHE A 481 -28.52 5.98 6.11
N SER A 482 -27.83 5.09 5.40
CA SER A 482 -26.84 4.24 6.06
C SER A 482 -25.81 5.19 6.67
N PRO A 483 -25.44 5.02 7.95
CA PRO A 483 -24.40 5.85 8.55
C PRO A 483 -23.14 5.69 7.71
N THR A 484 -22.70 6.78 7.09
CA THR A 484 -21.44 6.80 6.36
C THR A 484 -20.35 7.04 7.38
N TYR A 485 -19.52 6.03 7.61
CA TYR A 485 -18.40 6.12 8.55
C TYR A 485 -17.24 6.91 7.93
N PRO A 486 -16.41 7.59 8.74
CA PRO A 486 -15.25 8.29 8.24
C PRO A 486 -14.28 7.29 7.60
N THR A 487 -13.91 7.55 6.35
CA THR A 487 -12.95 6.76 5.56
C THR A 487 -11.86 7.69 5.03
N SER A 488 -10.77 7.14 4.48
CA SER A 488 -9.69 7.92 3.87
C SER A 488 -10.05 8.51 2.49
N PHE A 489 -11.20 8.11 1.93
CA PHE A 489 -11.74 8.57 0.67
C PHE A 489 -13.19 9.04 0.84
N ASN A 490 -13.77 9.65 -0.20
CA ASN A 490 -15.14 10.15 -0.10
C ASN A 490 -16.14 9.06 -0.49
N CYS A 491 -16.93 8.61 0.48
CA CYS A 491 -17.97 7.61 0.27
C CYS A 491 -19.06 8.00 -0.74
N SER A 492 -19.31 9.29 -0.95
CA SER A 492 -20.21 9.75 -2.02
C SER A 492 -19.65 9.52 -3.44
N GLN A 493 -18.35 9.24 -3.54
CA GLN A 493 -17.65 8.97 -4.79
C GLN A 493 -17.31 7.49 -4.96
N ALA A 494 -17.78 6.61 -4.07
CA ALA A 494 -17.53 5.18 -4.11
C ALA A 494 -18.11 4.54 -5.39
N ARG A 495 -17.26 3.91 -6.21
CA ARG A 495 -17.64 3.30 -7.49
C ARG A 495 -17.58 1.77 -7.45
N SER A 496 -16.72 1.19 -6.64
CA SER A 496 -16.56 -0.25 -6.54
C SER A 496 -17.35 -0.88 -5.39
N ASP A 497 -17.55 -2.20 -5.48
CA ASP A 497 -18.18 -2.96 -4.40
C ASP A 497 -17.33 -2.89 -3.11
N ALA A 498 -16.01 -2.89 -3.26
CA ALA A 498 -15.08 -2.71 -2.15
C ALA A 498 -15.29 -1.36 -1.44
N GLU A 499 -15.30 -0.26 -2.19
CA GLU A 499 -15.50 1.09 -1.64
C GLU A 499 -16.88 1.24 -0.99
N ARG A 500 -17.93 0.72 -1.61
CA ARG A 500 -19.29 0.72 -1.04
C ARG A 500 -19.35 -0.07 0.26
N LEU A 501 -18.71 -1.24 0.33
CA LEU A 501 -18.64 -2.05 1.54
C LEU A 501 -17.89 -1.32 2.67
N ILE A 502 -16.74 -0.73 2.36
CA ILE A 502 -15.95 0.06 3.32
C ILE A 502 -16.78 1.22 3.89
N CYS A 503 -17.54 1.92 3.06
CA CYS A 503 -18.37 3.05 3.48
C CYS A 503 -19.56 2.67 4.36
N SER A 504 -20.00 1.41 4.29
CA SER A 504 -21.16 0.89 5.03
C SER A 504 -20.81 0.09 6.28
N ASP A 505 -19.53 -0.24 6.49
CA ASP A 505 -19.05 -1.05 7.61
C ASP A 505 -18.09 -0.25 8.51
N PRO A 506 -18.39 -0.08 9.81
CA PRO A 506 -17.59 0.76 10.71
C PRO A 506 -16.17 0.23 10.93
N ILE A 507 -15.97 -1.09 10.89
CA ILE A 507 -14.67 -1.73 11.14
C ILE A 507 -13.80 -1.58 9.90
N LEU A 508 -14.37 -1.80 8.70
CA LEU A 508 -13.64 -1.56 7.45
C LEU A 508 -13.30 -0.08 7.26
N ALA A 509 -14.20 0.83 7.65
CA ALA A 509 -13.94 2.26 7.59
C ALA A 509 -12.81 2.70 8.54
N ALA A 510 -12.79 2.18 9.78
CA ALA A 510 -11.71 2.42 10.73
C ALA A 510 -10.37 1.89 10.22
N ALA A 511 -10.35 0.66 9.69
CA ALA A 511 -9.16 0.06 9.08
C ALA A 511 -8.65 0.86 7.88
N ASP A 512 -9.55 1.46 7.09
CA ASP A 512 -9.19 2.33 5.96
C ASP A 512 -8.52 3.64 6.39
N VAL A 513 -9.07 4.32 7.41
CA VAL A 513 -8.45 5.52 8.01
C VAL A 513 -7.09 5.20 8.59
N GLU A 514 -6.96 4.05 9.28
CA GLU A 514 -5.69 3.64 9.85
C GLU A 514 -4.64 3.32 8.80
N LEU A 515 -5.02 2.58 7.77
CA LEU A 515 -4.10 2.24 6.68
C LEU A 515 -3.58 3.50 6.00
N ALA A 516 -4.42 4.55 5.85
CA ALA A 516 -3.99 5.83 5.32
C ALA A 516 -2.92 6.50 6.21
N ALA A 517 -3.06 6.43 7.53
CA ALA A 517 -2.05 6.94 8.46
C ALA A 517 -0.72 6.17 8.32
N THR A 518 -0.75 4.83 8.30
CA THR A 518 0.45 4.01 8.08
C THR A 518 1.07 4.26 6.71
N TYR A 519 0.27 4.40 5.66
CA TYR A 519 0.73 4.74 4.32
C TYR A 519 1.52 6.04 4.29
N THR A 520 1.09 7.09 5.02
CA THR A 520 1.86 8.34 5.08
C THR A 520 3.22 8.17 5.73
N LYS A 521 3.33 7.35 6.78
CA LYS A 521 4.60 7.03 7.44
C LYS A 521 5.53 6.25 6.50
N ALA A 522 5.01 5.21 5.87
CA ALA A 522 5.73 4.39 4.90
C ALA A 522 6.25 5.23 3.72
N LYS A 523 5.40 6.11 3.19
CA LYS A 523 5.74 7.01 2.08
C LYS A 523 6.84 8.00 2.45
N ALA A 524 6.92 8.43 3.71
CA ALA A 524 7.96 9.34 4.20
C ALA A 524 9.30 8.62 4.44
N ALA A 525 9.26 7.35 4.87
CA ALA A 525 10.44 6.55 5.16
C ALA A 525 11.09 5.92 3.91
N VAL A 526 10.32 5.72 2.84
CA VAL A 526 10.75 4.91 1.70
C VAL A 526 11.88 5.56 0.87
N THR A 527 12.89 4.76 0.55
CA THR A 527 14.04 5.17 -0.26
C THR A 527 13.76 5.13 -1.77
N ASP A 528 13.01 4.13 -2.24
CA ASP A 528 12.55 4.03 -3.64
C ASP A 528 11.06 4.41 -3.77
N GLN A 529 10.82 5.68 -4.08
CA GLN A 529 9.47 6.20 -4.26
C GLN A 529 8.75 5.62 -5.49
N ALA A 530 9.48 5.15 -6.51
CA ALA A 530 8.88 4.61 -7.72
C ALA A 530 8.33 3.20 -7.46
N ALA A 531 9.14 2.33 -6.86
CA ALA A 531 8.72 0.99 -6.44
C ALA A 531 7.53 1.04 -5.47
N PHE A 532 7.54 2.00 -4.53
CA PHE A 532 6.45 2.16 -3.56
C PHE A 532 5.12 2.50 -4.24
N ARG A 533 5.14 3.41 -5.23
CA ARG A 533 3.93 3.78 -5.99
C ARG A 533 3.40 2.62 -6.82
N GLU A 534 4.29 1.85 -7.44
CA GLU A 534 3.92 0.68 -8.24
C GLU A 534 3.26 -0.41 -7.38
N ARG A 535 3.89 -0.77 -6.24
CA ARG A 535 3.33 -1.71 -5.26
C ARG A 535 1.95 -1.25 -4.76
N THR A 536 1.85 0.01 -4.33
CA THR A 536 0.60 0.56 -3.79
C THR A 536 -0.52 0.49 -4.84
N ARG A 537 -0.21 0.84 -6.09
CA ARG A 537 -1.17 0.76 -7.20
C ARG A 537 -1.58 -0.69 -7.48
N ALA A 538 -0.65 -1.63 -7.47
CA ALA A 538 -0.94 -3.04 -7.68
C ALA A 538 -1.88 -3.60 -6.60
N GLN A 539 -1.62 -3.24 -5.33
CA GLN A 539 -2.43 -3.69 -4.20
C GLN A 539 -3.82 -3.06 -4.20
N TRP A 540 -3.94 -1.77 -4.54
CA TRP A 540 -5.24 -1.13 -4.72
C TRP A 540 -6.03 -1.82 -5.85
N ASN A 541 -5.41 -2.03 -7.02
CA ASN A 541 -6.07 -2.74 -8.13
C ASN A 541 -6.51 -4.17 -7.76
N TYR A 542 -5.74 -4.87 -6.92
CA TYR A 542 -6.13 -6.19 -6.42
C TYR A 542 -7.39 -6.10 -5.55
N ARG A 543 -7.42 -5.17 -4.58
CA ARG A 543 -8.59 -4.93 -3.73
C ARG A 543 -9.86 -4.71 -4.56
N GLU A 544 -9.77 -3.81 -5.54
CA GLU A 544 -10.90 -3.44 -6.40
C GLU A 544 -11.44 -4.61 -7.26
N ARG A 545 -10.59 -5.58 -7.60
CA ARG A 545 -10.94 -6.69 -8.52
C ARG A 545 -11.24 -8.01 -7.82
N ALA A 546 -10.67 -8.23 -6.64
CA ALA A 546 -10.68 -9.54 -5.97
C ALA A 546 -11.55 -9.56 -4.72
N CYS A 547 -11.75 -8.42 -4.05
CA CYS A 547 -12.52 -8.36 -2.81
C CYS A 547 -13.92 -7.80 -3.02
N HIS A 548 -14.92 -8.68 -2.91
CA HIS A 548 -16.35 -8.35 -3.01
C HIS A 548 -17.13 -8.68 -1.72
N ASP A 549 -16.42 -9.04 -0.64
CA ASP A 549 -17.01 -9.32 0.67
C ASP A 549 -16.15 -8.74 1.80
N ARG A 550 -16.77 -8.67 2.99
CA ARG A 550 -16.18 -8.10 4.20
C ARG A 550 -14.94 -8.85 4.67
N GLU A 551 -14.91 -10.17 4.58
CA GLU A 551 -13.78 -10.98 5.06
C GLU A 551 -12.54 -10.79 4.18
N CYS A 552 -12.71 -10.70 2.87
CA CYS A 552 -11.63 -10.41 1.93
C CYS A 552 -11.02 -9.04 2.20
N LEU A 553 -11.86 -8.00 2.37
CA LEU A 553 -11.39 -6.65 2.67
C LEU A 553 -10.67 -6.58 4.01
N ALA A 554 -11.21 -7.21 5.06
CA ALA A 554 -10.58 -7.24 6.38
C ALA A 554 -9.19 -7.90 6.34
N ARG A 555 -9.05 -9.05 5.66
CA ARG A 555 -7.74 -9.70 5.46
C ARG A 555 -6.78 -8.82 4.66
N TRP A 556 -7.27 -8.21 3.58
CA TRP A 556 -6.46 -7.32 2.76
C TRP A 556 -5.95 -6.11 3.54
N TYR A 557 -6.79 -5.48 4.38
CA TYR A 557 -6.36 -4.37 5.24
C TYR A 557 -5.30 -4.81 6.25
N ALA A 558 -5.48 -5.95 6.90
CA ALA A 558 -4.50 -6.49 7.84
C ALA A 558 -3.14 -6.76 7.17
N ASP A 559 -3.15 -7.42 6.00
CA ASP A 559 -1.93 -7.72 5.24
C ASP A 559 -1.25 -6.44 4.74
N GLN A 560 -2.01 -5.49 4.20
CA GLN A 560 -1.44 -4.23 3.74
C GLN A 560 -0.85 -3.40 4.86
N LYS A 561 -1.49 -3.42 6.03
CA LYS A 561 -0.99 -2.71 7.20
C LYS A 561 0.39 -3.23 7.60
N ASN A 562 0.53 -4.55 7.78
CA ASN A 562 1.80 -5.17 8.18
C ASN A 562 2.94 -4.81 7.23
N VAL A 563 2.69 -4.86 5.91
CA VAL A 563 3.73 -4.55 4.94
C VAL A 563 4.06 -3.05 4.91
N LEU A 564 3.07 -2.17 5.05
CA LEU A 564 3.36 -0.73 5.10
C LEU A 564 4.05 -0.33 6.41
N ASP A 565 3.76 -0.98 7.53
CA ASP A 565 4.50 -0.78 8.79
C ASP A 565 5.97 -1.23 8.63
N GLU A 566 6.23 -2.38 8.01
CA GLU A 566 7.60 -2.83 7.69
C GLU A 566 8.33 -1.83 6.77
N ILE A 567 7.65 -1.30 5.75
CA ILE A 567 8.23 -0.26 4.87
C ILE A 567 8.49 1.03 5.65
N ALA A 568 7.63 1.39 6.61
CA ALA A 568 7.81 2.57 7.45
C ALA A 568 9.02 2.45 8.38
N GLU A 569 9.32 1.24 8.86
CA GLU A 569 10.47 0.96 9.72
C GLU A 569 11.78 0.82 8.93
N THR A 570 11.74 0.11 7.81
CA THR A 570 12.95 -0.26 7.05
C THR A 570 13.29 0.72 5.93
N GLY A 571 12.31 1.48 5.43
CA GLY A 571 12.44 2.33 4.25
C GLY A 571 12.64 1.56 2.93
N VAL A 572 12.50 0.23 2.96
CA VAL A 572 12.70 -0.66 1.81
C VAL A 572 11.36 -1.18 1.33
N VAL A 573 11.07 -1.04 0.04
CA VAL A 573 9.88 -1.63 -0.58
C VAL A 573 10.12 -3.11 -0.78
N GLY A 574 9.54 -3.94 0.09
CA GLY A 574 9.51 -5.39 -0.10
C GLY A 574 8.86 -5.78 -1.44
N PRO A 575 9.19 -6.97 -1.98
CA PRO A 575 8.69 -7.44 -3.27
C PRO A 575 7.17 -7.60 -3.33
#